data_AF-A0A942UJV9-F1
#
_entry.id   AF-A0A942UJV9-F1
#
_cell.length_a   1.000
_cell.length_b   1.000
_cell.length_c   1.000
_cell.angle_alpha   90.00
_cell.angle_beta   90.00
_cell.angle_gamma   90.00
#
_symmetry.space_group_name_H-M   'P 1'
#
loop_
_entity.id
_entity.type
_entity.pdbx_description
1 polymer ?
#
loop_
_entity_poly.entity_id
_entity_poly.type
_entity_poly.pdbx_seq_one_letter_code
_entity_poly.pdbx_strand_id
1 'polypeptide(L)'
;MRDDSVVESSKLVSLENYTFSGLDASLIGAIKSVADYYQLPLTAAWIYGMTGYAFLHILDEKMAKPNIEPSEPEVFKLARNLGIEITGFHVYAEGENFKNLQRKAWEKAKTAIRSKQPVFAKNIDIRNQTSVIYAYDDIGYYTKSWHTGYEHSEDVIPWDALGLGLCPCTHCVNSRKDSEYAELTSGLLSLHTANPIEAADEQLALKDALEFVIRLNEKGIYNREGQLYFVGQKAYERWLTAIDSNELNRYYFSLFVEILNEGRQHVVQFLSEIKEKFTFINPKLIDEGITLYNEISLRFITLNNMYPYEEPPVFELIEKERCVFLVTELMSLEKKALIVIKEILDYLQ
;
A
#
# COMPACT_ATOMS: atom_id res chain seq x y z
N MET A 1 4.94 40.61 38.42
CA MET A 1 4.18 39.35 38.42
C MET A 1 4.13 38.89 36.99
N ARG A 2 4.91 37.86 36.64
CA ARG A 2 4.77 37.17 35.35
C ARG A 2 3.57 36.25 35.51
N ASP A 3 2.63 36.40 34.60
CA ASP A 3 1.42 35.60 34.54
C ASP A 3 1.85 34.22 34.01
N ASP A 4 2.12 33.30 34.93
CA ASP A 4 2.32 31.89 34.60
C ASP A 4 0.95 31.29 34.27
N SER A 5 0.43 31.64 33.09
CA SER A 5 -0.70 30.92 32.51
C SER A 5 -0.21 29.52 32.19
N VAL A 6 -0.44 28.60 33.12
CA VAL A 6 -0.31 27.16 32.91
C VAL A 6 -1.15 26.83 31.69
N VAL A 7 -0.49 26.63 30.55
CA VAL A 7 -1.14 26.13 29.34
C VAL A 7 -1.63 24.74 29.71
N GLU A 8 -2.93 24.61 29.94
CA GLU A 8 -3.59 23.32 30.11
C GLU A 8 -3.16 22.44 28.93
N SER A 9 -2.39 21.39 29.20
CA SER A 9 -1.95 20.49 28.14
C SER A 9 -3.21 19.91 27.49
N SER A 10 -3.41 20.21 26.22
CA SER A 10 -4.60 19.79 25.48
C SER A 10 -4.77 18.29 25.60
N LYS A 11 -5.99 17.84 25.91
CA LYS A 11 -6.30 16.43 26.11
C LYS A 11 -6.14 15.68 24.79
N LEU A 12 -5.20 14.73 24.73
CA LEU A 12 -5.07 13.76 23.65
C LEU A 12 -6.42 13.07 23.39
N VAL A 13 -6.85 13.02 22.13
CA VAL A 13 -8.08 12.33 21.71
C VAL A 13 -7.71 11.17 20.79
N SER A 14 -8.07 9.95 21.19
CA SER A 14 -7.65 8.69 20.55
C SER A 14 -8.82 7.82 20.09
N LEU A 15 -8.55 6.99 19.09
CA LEU A 15 -9.31 5.80 18.72
C LEU A 15 -8.70 4.59 19.45
N GLU A 16 -9.38 4.14 20.49
CA GLU A 16 -8.98 2.93 21.22
C GLU A 16 -9.02 1.71 20.29
N ASN A 17 -8.02 0.82 20.40
CA ASN A 17 -7.87 -0.41 19.60
C ASN A 17 -7.71 -0.20 18.08
N TYR A 18 -7.42 1.01 17.61
CA TYR A 18 -7.01 1.22 16.23
C TYR A 18 -5.49 1.07 16.09
N THR A 19 -5.05 0.08 15.32
CA THR A 19 -3.64 -0.25 15.12
C THR A 19 -3.36 -0.56 13.67
N PHE A 20 -2.13 -0.31 13.22
CA PHE A 20 -1.70 -0.74 11.90
C PHE A 20 -1.59 -2.26 11.87
N SER A 21 -2.04 -2.90 10.78
CA SER A 21 -2.06 -4.35 10.66
C SER A 21 -0.69 -4.98 10.42
N GLY A 22 0.30 -4.18 10.00
CA GLY A 22 1.64 -4.66 9.65
C GLY A 22 1.70 -5.42 8.32
N LEU A 23 0.92 -5.01 7.31
CA LEU A 23 0.99 -5.57 5.95
C LEU A 23 1.82 -4.69 5.02
N ASP A 24 2.66 -5.31 4.19
CA ASP A 24 3.79 -4.66 3.49
C ASP A 24 3.28 -3.64 2.48
N ALA A 25 2.20 -4.01 1.78
CA ALA A 25 1.41 -3.06 1.01
C ALA A 25 0.64 -2.14 1.96
N SER A 26 1.25 -1.01 2.31
CA SER A 26 0.77 -0.14 3.37
C SER A 26 -0.68 0.33 3.24
N LEU A 27 -1.20 0.55 2.02
CA LEU A 27 -2.64 0.82 1.83
C LEU A 27 -3.52 -0.37 2.18
N ILE A 28 -3.15 -1.58 1.76
CA ILE A 28 -3.89 -2.80 2.13
C ILE A 28 -3.83 -2.99 3.64
N GLY A 29 -2.68 -2.68 4.26
CA GLY A 29 -2.54 -2.64 5.71
C GLY A 29 -3.50 -1.65 6.37
N ALA A 30 -3.65 -0.45 5.83
CA ALA A 30 -4.61 0.53 6.33
C ALA A 30 -6.07 0.04 6.19
N ILE A 31 -6.43 -0.58 5.06
CA ILE A 31 -7.78 -1.15 4.85
C ILE A 31 -8.04 -2.30 5.84
N LYS A 32 -7.07 -3.19 6.04
CA LYS A 32 -7.15 -4.27 7.04
C LYS A 32 -7.30 -3.72 8.46
N SER A 33 -6.56 -2.66 8.79
CA SER A 33 -6.66 -1.97 10.09
C SER A 33 -8.07 -1.42 10.33
N VAL A 34 -8.70 -0.88 9.28
CA VAL A 34 -10.11 -0.44 9.34
C VAL A 34 -11.05 -1.62 9.55
N ALA A 35 -10.87 -2.71 8.81
CA ALA A 35 -11.67 -3.92 8.97
C ALA A 35 -11.60 -4.46 10.40
N ASP A 36 -10.40 -4.51 10.98
CA ASP A 36 -10.17 -4.98 12.35
C ASP A 36 -10.79 -4.07 13.40
N TYR A 37 -10.68 -2.75 13.23
CA TYR A 37 -11.30 -1.78 14.13
C TYR A 37 -12.82 -1.98 14.23
N TYR A 38 -13.47 -2.21 13.09
CA TYR A 38 -14.90 -2.48 13.01
C TYR A 38 -15.26 -3.96 13.21
N GLN A 39 -14.27 -4.82 13.47
CA GLN A 39 -14.43 -6.27 13.64
C GLN A 39 -15.14 -6.95 12.45
N LEU A 40 -14.87 -6.47 11.23
CA LEU A 40 -15.33 -7.10 10.02
C LEU A 40 -14.58 -8.44 9.82
N PRO A 41 -15.26 -9.53 9.43
CA PRO A 41 -14.65 -10.85 9.32
C PRO A 41 -13.86 -11.00 8.00
N LEU A 42 -12.91 -10.10 7.74
CA LEU A 42 -12.12 -10.05 6.52
C LEU A 42 -10.69 -10.51 6.80
N THR A 43 -10.24 -11.57 6.13
CA THR A 43 -8.84 -11.99 6.17
C THR A 43 -7.97 -11.03 5.35
N ALA A 44 -6.67 -10.98 5.63
CA ALA A 44 -5.74 -10.20 4.81
C ALA A 44 -5.75 -10.68 3.35
N ALA A 45 -5.78 -12.00 3.14
CA ALA A 45 -5.85 -12.61 1.82
C ALA A 45 -7.11 -12.18 1.04
N TRP A 46 -8.26 -12.16 1.69
CA TRP A 46 -9.50 -11.69 1.08
C TRP A 46 -9.43 -10.23 0.65
N ILE A 47 -8.89 -9.34 1.49
CA ILE A 47 -8.71 -7.92 1.12
C ILE A 47 -7.73 -7.78 -0.05
N TYR A 48 -6.60 -8.47 0.01
CA TYR A 48 -5.60 -8.50 -1.05
C TYR A 48 -6.19 -8.95 -2.40
N GLY A 49 -6.97 -10.03 -2.39
CA GLY A 49 -7.59 -10.58 -3.59
C GLY A 49 -8.73 -9.73 -4.15
N MET A 50 -9.65 -9.30 -3.29
CA MET A 50 -10.84 -8.52 -3.69
C MET A 50 -10.54 -7.07 -4.07
N THR A 51 -9.38 -6.53 -3.68
CA THR A 51 -8.89 -5.25 -4.20
C THR A 51 -8.03 -5.40 -5.46
N GLY A 52 -7.79 -6.64 -5.90
CA GLY A 52 -6.94 -6.97 -7.03
C GLY A 52 -5.43 -6.79 -6.77
N TYR A 53 -5.05 -6.25 -5.61
CA TYR A 53 -3.67 -5.88 -5.32
C TYR A 53 -2.72 -7.07 -5.37
N ALA A 54 -3.17 -8.23 -4.89
CA ALA A 54 -2.41 -9.47 -4.84
C ALA A 54 -1.89 -9.94 -6.21
N PHE A 55 -2.56 -9.53 -7.29
CA PHE A 55 -2.30 -9.98 -8.66
C PHE A 55 -1.56 -8.95 -9.53
N LEU A 56 -1.23 -7.79 -8.96
CA LEU A 56 -0.63 -6.69 -9.69
C LEU A 56 0.86 -6.58 -9.36
N HIS A 57 1.64 -6.26 -10.38
CA HIS A 57 3.01 -5.78 -10.25
C HIS A 57 3.06 -4.43 -10.96
N ILE A 58 3.28 -3.35 -10.22
CA ILE A 58 3.27 -1.99 -10.76
C ILE A 58 4.60 -1.31 -10.40
N LEU A 59 5.20 -0.66 -11.40
CA LEU A 59 6.44 0.10 -11.24
C LEU A 59 6.26 1.51 -11.79
N ASP A 60 6.86 2.50 -11.13
CA ASP A 60 7.12 3.78 -11.78
C ASP A 60 8.33 3.66 -12.72
N GLU A 61 8.40 4.55 -13.69
CA GLU A 61 9.51 4.64 -14.64
C GLU A 61 10.91 4.64 -14.01
N LYS A 62 11.04 5.23 -12.82
CA LYS A 62 12.30 5.33 -12.08
C LYS A 62 12.54 4.18 -11.10
N MET A 63 11.57 3.29 -10.89
CA MET A 63 11.65 2.16 -9.95
C MET A 63 12.10 2.62 -8.56
N ALA A 64 11.55 3.74 -8.09
CA ALA A 64 11.98 4.42 -6.87
C ALA A 64 10.87 4.51 -5.81
N LYS A 65 9.69 3.97 -6.11
CA LYS A 65 8.51 4.04 -5.23
C LYS A 65 7.96 2.62 -4.99
N PRO A 66 8.48 1.88 -4.01
CA PRO A 66 8.12 0.48 -3.79
C PRO A 66 6.64 0.25 -3.43
N ASN A 67 6.02 1.20 -2.73
CA ASN A 67 4.61 1.19 -2.37
C ASN A 67 3.75 1.91 -3.43
N ILE A 68 3.95 1.57 -4.71
CA ILE A 68 3.02 2.01 -5.76
C ILE A 68 1.82 1.09 -5.78
N GLU A 69 0.68 1.68 -5.48
CA GLU A 69 -0.61 1.06 -5.68
C GLU A 69 -1.16 1.40 -7.08
N PRO A 70 -2.14 0.61 -7.56
CA PRO A 70 -3.08 1.08 -8.58
C PRO A 70 -3.70 2.42 -8.19
N SER A 71 -4.53 3.01 -9.04
CA SER A 71 -5.26 4.24 -8.68
C SER A 71 -5.99 4.04 -7.35
N GLU A 72 -5.61 4.78 -6.31
CA GLU A 72 -6.25 4.71 -4.99
C GLU A 72 -7.77 4.87 -5.07
N PRO A 73 -8.33 5.81 -5.85
CA PRO A 73 -9.78 5.86 -6.09
C PRO A 73 -10.39 4.57 -6.65
N GLU A 74 -9.68 3.83 -7.50
CA GLU A 74 -10.16 2.54 -8.01
C GLU A 74 -10.09 1.46 -6.94
N VAL A 75 -9.01 1.42 -6.14
CA VAL A 75 -8.90 0.50 -4.99
C VAL A 75 -9.98 0.78 -3.95
N PHE A 76 -10.27 2.06 -3.66
CA PHE A 76 -11.34 2.45 -2.74
C PHE A 76 -12.72 2.04 -3.26
N LYS A 77 -12.95 2.11 -4.57
CA LYS A 77 -14.17 1.58 -5.19
C LYS A 77 -14.30 0.08 -4.92
N LEU A 78 -13.24 -0.70 -5.06
CA LEU A 78 -13.25 -2.13 -4.77
C LEU A 78 -13.40 -2.43 -3.26
N ALA A 79 -12.84 -1.60 -2.38
CA ALA A 79 -13.01 -1.73 -0.93
C ALA A 79 -14.48 -1.63 -0.50
N ARG A 80 -15.33 -0.91 -1.25
CA ARG A 80 -16.78 -0.89 -1.01
C ARG A 80 -17.42 -2.26 -1.14
N ASN A 81 -16.94 -3.08 -2.05
CA ASN A 81 -17.44 -4.45 -2.23
C ASN A 81 -17.20 -5.30 -0.99
N LEU A 82 -16.20 -4.94 -0.17
CA LEU A 82 -15.87 -5.57 1.11
C LEU A 82 -16.65 -5.00 2.30
N GLY A 83 -17.57 -4.06 2.07
CA GLY A 83 -18.31 -3.39 3.14
C GLY A 83 -17.56 -2.22 3.78
N ILE A 84 -16.58 -1.64 3.10
CA ILE A 84 -15.80 -0.49 3.61
C ILE A 84 -15.92 0.70 2.66
N GLU A 85 -16.54 1.78 3.15
CA GLU A 85 -16.59 3.06 2.43
C GLU A 85 -15.41 3.95 2.82
N ILE A 86 -14.55 4.26 1.86
CA ILE A 86 -13.39 5.14 2.05
C ILE A 86 -13.66 6.48 1.39
N THR A 87 -13.63 7.56 2.17
CA THR A 87 -13.82 8.93 1.69
C THR A 87 -12.67 9.83 2.11
N GLY A 88 -12.32 10.81 1.28
CA GLY A 88 -11.17 11.66 1.55
C GLY A 88 -10.77 12.49 0.35
N PHE A 89 -9.52 12.92 0.35
CA PHE A 89 -8.88 13.53 -0.81
C PHE A 89 -7.53 12.86 -1.03
N HIS A 90 -7.11 12.80 -2.29
CA HIS A 90 -5.82 12.30 -2.75
C HIS A 90 -5.41 13.22 -3.91
N VAL A 91 -4.66 14.28 -3.61
CA VAL A 91 -4.43 15.39 -4.54
C VAL A 91 -3.03 15.97 -4.36
N TYR A 92 -2.33 16.22 -5.48
CA TYR A 92 -1.13 17.03 -5.48
C TYR A 92 -1.46 18.52 -5.40
N ALA A 93 -0.79 19.24 -4.51
CA ALA A 93 -0.96 20.68 -4.35
C ALA A 93 0.36 21.38 -4.07
N GLU A 94 0.37 22.69 -4.26
CA GLU A 94 1.52 23.55 -4.02
C GLU A 94 1.11 24.91 -3.41
N GLY A 95 2.09 25.58 -2.80
CA GLY A 95 1.97 26.92 -2.23
C GLY A 95 0.81 27.04 -1.22
N GLU A 96 -0.01 28.07 -1.40
CA GLU A 96 -1.14 28.35 -0.51
C GLU A 96 -2.24 27.28 -0.60
N ASN A 97 -2.40 26.62 -1.76
CA ASN A 97 -3.37 25.53 -1.87
C ASN A 97 -2.95 24.30 -1.04
N PHE A 98 -1.66 24.00 -1.00
CA PHE A 98 -1.11 22.92 -0.16
C PHE A 98 -1.40 23.17 1.33
N LYS A 99 -1.07 24.37 1.84
CA LYS A 99 -1.37 24.77 3.23
C LYS A 99 -2.86 24.73 3.57
N ASN A 100 -3.71 25.18 2.65
CA ASN A 100 -5.16 25.14 2.84
C ASN A 100 -5.71 23.72 2.89
N LEU A 101 -5.19 22.80 2.08
CA LEU A 101 -5.57 21.39 2.11
C LEU A 101 -5.06 20.70 3.38
N GLN A 102 -3.86 21.01 3.88
CA GLN A 102 -3.40 20.52 5.19
C GLN A 102 -4.33 20.94 6.32
N ARG A 103 -4.79 22.20 6.34
CA ARG A 103 -5.77 22.67 7.34
C ARG A 103 -7.11 21.93 7.23
N LYS A 104 -7.60 21.71 6.01
CA LYS A 104 -8.82 20.91 5.78
C LYS A 104 -8.65 19.46 6.23
N ALA A 105 -7.48 18.87 5.98
CA ALA A 105 -7.13 17.54 6.42
C ALA A 105 -7.19 17.42 7.94
N TRP A 106 -6.61 18.40 8.62
CA TRP A 106 -6.56 18.46 10.06
C TRP A 106 -7.96 18.47 10.68
N GLU A 107 -8.83 19.38 10.22
CA GLU A 107 -10.21 19.45 10.72
C GLU A 107 -11.00 18.17 10.43
N LYS A 108 -10.78 17.55 9.25
CA LYS A 108 -11.43 16.28 8.89
C LYS A 108 -10.97 15.14 9.81
N ALA A 109 -9.67 15.01 10.08
CA ALA A 109 -9.13 13.98 10.96
C ALA A 109 -9.67 14.12 12.39
N LYS A 110 -9.63 15.34 12.96
CA LYS A 110 -10.18 15.61 14.29
C LYS A 110 -11.64 15.23 14.41
N THR A 111 -12.45 15.63 13.42
CA THR A 111 -13.89 15.34 13.38
C THR A 111 -14.15 13.83 13.31
N ALA A 112 -13.40 13.11 12.46
CA ALA A 112 -13.50 11.67 12.32
C ALA A 112 -13.11 10.94 13.62
N ILE A 113 -11.96 11.28 14.21
CA ILE A 113 -11.49 10.65 15.45
C ILE A 113 -12.46 10.88 16.61
N ARG A 114 -12.98 12.12 16.78
CA ARG A 114 -14.04 12.42 17.77
C ARG A 114 -15.31 11.59 17.56
N SER A 115 -15.59 11.26 16.30
CA SER A 115 -16.76 10.46 15.90
C SER A 115 -16.46 8.96 15.86
N LYS A 116 -15.33 8.51 16.42
CA LYS A 116 -14.88 7.11 16.42
C LYS A 116 -14.75 6.50 15.02
N GLN A 117 -14.33 7.31 14.05
CA GLN A 117 -14.14 6.90 12.67
C GLN A 117 -12.63 6.73 12.37
N PRO A 118 -12.18 5.55 11.90
CA PRO A 118 -10.82 5.31 11.44
C PRO A 118 -10.34 6.34 10.42
N VAL A 119 -9.08 6.74 10.58
CA VAL A 119 -8.40 7.70 9.72
C VAL A 119 -7.05 7.14 9.29
N PHE A 120 -6.71 7.24 8.01
CA PHE A 120 -5.38 6.91 7.52
C PHE A 120 -4.94 7.92 6.46
N ALA A 121 -3.64 8.03 6.26
CA ALA A 121 -3.06 9.03 5.37
C ALA A 121 -1.80 8.49 4.71
N LYS A 122 -1.57 8.91 3.47
CA LYS A 122 -0.33 8.63 2.74
C LYS A 122 0.62 9.82 2.86
N ASN A 123 1.92 9.56 2.93
CA ASN A 123 2.96 10.57 3.10
C ASN A 123 2.82 11.44 4.36
N ILE A 124 2.27 10.89 5.45
CA ILE A 124 2.21 11.60 6.73
C ILE A 124 3.55 11.49 7.47
N ASP A 125 4.01 10.27 7.73
CA ASP A 125 5.28 9.95 8.38
C ASP A 125 6.31 9.42 7.38
N ILE A 126 5.93 8.46 6.54
CA ILE A 126 6.83 7.80 5.59
C ILE A 126 6.39 8.14 4.17
N ARG A 127 7.34 8.58 3.34
CA ARG A 127 7.07 8.89 1.93
C ARG A 127 6.71 7.61 1.16
N ASN A 128 5.76 7.76 0.24
CA ASN A 128 5.16 6.71 -0.56
C ASN A 128 4.43 5.63 0.24
N GLN A 129 4.25 5.76 1.56
CA GLN A 129 3.53 4.78 2.38
C GLN A 129 2.29 5.36 3.05
N THR A 130 1.36 4.47 3.40
CA THR A 130 0.12 4.77 4.12
C THR A 130 0.23 4.36 5.58
N SER A 131 -0.18 5.24 6.49
CA SER A 131 -0.15 5.03 7.94
C SER A 131 -1.52 5.31 8.55
N VAL A 132 -1.85 4.64 9.64
CA VAL A 132 -3.10 4.91 10.37
C VAL A 132 -2.88 6.03 11.37
N ILE A 133 -3.84 6.95 11.48
CA ILE A 133 -3.85 8.04 12.45
C ILE A 133 -4.80 7.60 13.57
N TYR A 134 -4.25 7.30 14.74
CA TYR A 134 -5.04 6.78 15.86
C TYR A 134 -5.38 7.85 16.89
N ALA A 135 -4.63 8.95 16.96
CA ALA A 135 -4.92 10.03 17.89
C ALA A 135 -4.50 11.40 17.36
N TYR A 136 -4.95 12.44 18.05
CA TYR A 136 -4.52 13.81 17.83
C TYR A 136 -4.56 14.64 19.12
N ASP A 137 -3.78 15.70 19.15
CA ASP A 137 -3.80 16.76 20.18
C ASP A 137 -3.82 18.15 19.52
N ASP A 138 -3.51 19.24 20.23
CA ASP A 138 -3.47 20.57 19.62
C ASP A 138 -2.28 20.79 18.66
N ILE A 139 -1.25 19.92 18.71
CA ILE A 139 -0.04 20.01 17.88
C ILE A 139 -0.25 19.26 16.55
N GLY A 140 -0.78 18.04 16.60
CA GLY A 140 -0.96 17.26 15.37
C GLY A 140 -1.39 15.82 15.55
N TYR A 141 -0.87 14.97 14.66
CA TYR A 141 -1.28 13.59 14.48
C TYR A 141 -0.37 12.62 15.24
N TYR A 142 -0.95 11.55 15.74
CA TYR A 142 -0.23 10.37 16.22
C TYR A 142 -0.53 9.20 15.29
N THR A 143 0.51 8.57 14.76
CA THR A 143 0.39 7.52 13.76
C THR A 143 0.84 6.16 14.28
N LYS A 144 0.34 5.10 13.65
CA LYS A 144 0.94 3.76 13.70
C LYS A 144 1.23 3.34 12.26
N SER A 145 2.43 2.79 12.06
CA SER A 145 2.96 2.47 10.74
C SER A 145 4.05 1.40 10.84
N TRP A 146 4.72 1.13 9.73
CA TRP A 146 5.87 0.25 9.68
C TRP A 146 7.04 0.66 10.59
N HIS A 147 7.12 1.94 10.96
CA HIS A 147 8.14 2.44 11.88
C HIS A 147 7.69 2.42 13.35
N THR A 148 6.50 1.89 13.68
CA THR A 148 6.08 1.76 15.09
C THR A 148 7.03 0.84 15.85
N GLY A 149 7.47 1.28 17.03
CA GLY A 149 8.39 0.54 17.92
C GLY A 149 9.82 1.08 17.91
N TYR A 150 10.19 1.95 16.97
CA TYR A 150 11.43 2.73 17.07
C TYR A 150 11.31 3.84 18.11
N GLU A 151 12.45 4.27 18.67
CA GLU A 151 12.51 5.41 19.59
C GLU A 151 11.89 6.67 18.92
N HIS A 152 11.01 7.36 19.65
CA HIS A 152 10.26 8.53 19.19
C HIS A 152 9.32 8.29 17.99
N SER A 153 9.06 7.03 17.58
CA SER A 153 8.15 6.72 16.47
C SER A 153 6.69 7.07 16.75
N GLU A 154 6.30 7.16 18.02
CA GLU A 154 4.95 7.48 18.48
C GLU A 154 4.81 8.96 18.91
N ASP A 155 5.84 9.78 18.71
CA ASP A 155 5.76 11.20 18.98
C ASP A 155 4.82 11.91 17.98
N VAL A 156 4.34 13.09 18.36
CA VAL A 156 3.41 13.86 17.55
C VAL A 156 4.04 14.35 16.24
N ILE A 157 3.30 14.19 15.15
CA ILE A 157 3.62 14.78 13.84
C ILE A 157 2.79 16.05 13.69
N PRO A 158 3.40 17.24 13.53
CA PRO A 158 2.67 18.50 13.38
C PRO A 158 1.58 18.43 12.30
N TRP A 159 0.43 19.04 12.55
CA TRP A 159 -0.72 18.90 11.63
C TRP A 159 -0.44 19.42 10.21
N ASP A 160 0.48 20.38 10.09
CA ASP A 160 0.96 21.00 8.85
C ASP A 160 2.17 20.26 8.24
N ALA A 161 2.51 19.07 8.74
CA ALA A 161 3.50 18.17 8.14
C ALA A 161 2.89 17.10 7.21
N LEU A 162 1.56 16.98 7.15
CA LEU A 162 0.90 16.04 6.24
C LEU A 162 1.34 16.29 4.79
N GLY A 163 1.73 15.22 4.08
CA GLY A 163 2.21 15.27 2.70
C GLY A 163 3.72 15.45 2.56
N LEU A 164 4.43 15.68 3.67
CA LEU A 164 5.89 15.88 3.67
C LEU A 164 6.67 14.59 3.98
N GLY A 165 6.01 13.60 4.60
CA GLY A 165 6.62 12.34 5.04
C GLY A 165 7.68 12.55 6.11
N LEU A 166 7.30 13.15 7.25
CA LEU A 166 8.20 13.52 8.33
C LEU A 166 8.03 12.59 9.54
N CYS A 167 8.55 11.37 9.43
CA CYS A 167 8.56 10.41 10.55
C CYS A 167 9.35 10.99 11.74
N PRO A 168 8.78 10.96 12.96
CA PRO A 168 9.40 11.56 14.15
C PRO A 168 10.51 10.69 14.77
N CYS A 169 10.68 9.44 14.34
CA CYS A 169 11.65 8.54 14.96
C CYS A 169 13.10 9.04 14.86
N THR A 170 13.94 8.66 15.83
CA THR A 170 15.34 9.10 15.94
C THR A 170 16.13 8.87 14.64
N HIS A 171 15.93 7.72 13.99
CA HIS A 171 16.63 7.37 12.76
C HIS A 171 16.29 8.31 11.60
N CYS A 172 14.99 8.55 11.36
CA CYS A 172 14.55 9.45 10.30
C CYS A 172 14.91 10.90 10.60
N VAL A 173 14.82 11.34 11.86
CA VAL A 173 15.23 12.70 12.27
C VAL A 173 16.73 12.91 12.01
N ASN A 174 17.58 11.96 12.38
CA ASN A 174 19.02 12.08 12.17
C ASN A 174 19.38 12.03 10.68
N SER A 175 18.79 11.10 9.92
CA SER A 175 18.98 11.04 8.46
C SER A 175 18.61 12.36 7.77
N ARG A 176 17.58 13.07 8.26
CA ARG A 176 17.19 14.37 7.73
C ARG A 176 18.16 15.50 8.07
N LYS A 177 18.82 15.48 9.23
CA LYS A 177 19.82 16.51 9.60
C LYS A 177 21.00 16.54 8.63
N ASP A 178 21.32 15.39 8.06
CA ASP A 178 22.40 15.24 7.08
C ASP A 178 21.98 15.65 5.65
N SER A 179 20.70 16.00 5.45
CA SER A 179 20.14 16.41 4.16
C SER A 179 19.63 17.86 4.19
N GLU A 180 19.86 18.63 3.13
CA GLU A 180 19.23 19.95 2.96
C GLU A 180 17.73 19.77 2.69
N TYR A 181 16.91 19.74 3.75
CA TYR A 181 15.47 19.83 3.59
C TYR A 181 15.09 21.27 3.29
N ALA A 182 14.76 21.55 2.03
CA ALA A 182 14.07 22.78 1.66
C ALA A 182 12.69 22.83 2.37
N GLU A 183 12.21 24.03 2.71
CA GLU A 183 10.80 24.22 3.10
C GLU A 183 9.90 23.75 1.96
N LEU A 184 9.39 22.52 2.07
CA LEU A 184 8.52 21.93 1.06
C LEU A 184 7.14 22.56 1.21
N THR A 185 6.74 23.31 0.20
CA THR A 185 5.41 23.92 0.08
C THR A 185 4.54 23.17 -0.93
N SER A 186 4.93 21.97 -1.34
CA SER A 186 4.20 21.15 -2.29
C SER A 186 4.35 19.66 -2.00
N GLY A 187 3.38 18.88 -2.46
CA GLY A 187 3.36 17.43 -2.30
C GLY A 187 1.99 16.82 -2.54
N LEU A 188 1.93 15.49 -2.41
CA LEU A 188 0.68 14.75 -2.38
C LEU A 188 0.06 14.84 -0.98
N LEU A 189 -1.16 15.38 -0.90
CA LEU A 189 -2.00 15.33 0.29
C LEU A 189 -3.04 14.23 0.12
N SER A 190 -2.91 13.20 0.94
CA SER A 190 -3.81 12.06 0.97
C SER A 190 -4.23 11.79 2.41
N LEU A 191 -5.51 11.99 2.70
CA LEU A 191 -6.11 11.69 3.99
C LEU A 191 -7.51 11.16 3.79
N HIS A 192 -7.77 10.02 4.43
CA HIS A 192 -8.97 9.23 4.23
C HIS A 192 -9.57 8.85 5.57
N THR A 193 -10.89 8.74 5.55
CA THR A 193 -11.72 8.30 6.67
C THR A 193 -12.58 7.15 6.18
N ALA A 194 -12.78 6.12 7.00
CA ALA A 194 -13.50 4.92 6.57
C ALA A 194 -14.70 4.58 7.47
N ASN A 195 -15.78 4.11 6.85
CA ASN A 195 -17.00 3.66 7.54
C ASN A 195 -17.38 2.26 7.06
N PRO A 196 -17.99 1.43 7.92
CA PRO A 196 -18.61 0.20 7.47
C PRO A 196 -19.87 0.53 6.66
N ILE A 197 -20.08 -0.23 5.61
CA ILE A 197 -21.30 -0.24 4.81
C ILE A 197 -21.74 -1.69 4.58
N GLU A 198 -22.92 -1.89 4.01
CA GLU A 198 -23.31 -3.21 3.54
C GLU A 198 -22.36 -3.66 2.41
N ALA A 199 -21.79 -4.85 2.56
CA ALA A 199 -20.94 -5.45 1.54
C ALA A 199 -21.74 -5.75 0.28
N ALA A 200 -21.06 -5.75 -0.87
CA ALA A 200 -21.68 -6.15 -2.12
C ALA A 200 -21.90 -7.67 -2.15
N ASP A 201 -22.64 -8.15 -3.15
CA ASP A 201 -22.70 -9.57 -3.48
C ASP A 201 -21.27 -10.10 -3.76
N GLU A 202 -20.90 -11.22 -3.12
CA GLU A 202 -19.52 -11.73 -3.18
C GLU A 202 -19.12 -12.16 -4.60
N GLN A 203 -20.04 -12.66 -5.42
CA GLN A 203 -19.76 -13.05 -6.80
C GLN A 203 -19.51 -11.82 -7.67
N LEU A 204 -20.34 -10.78 -7.54
CA LEU A 204 -20.13 -9.51 -8.22
C LEU A 204 -18.83 -8.82 -7.76
N ALA A 205 -18.54 -8.87 -6.46
CA ALA A 205 -17.31 -8.34 -5.89
C ALA A 205 -16.06 -9.01 -6.49
N LEU A 206 -16.08 -10.34 -6.59
CA LEU A 206 -15.01 -11.11 -7.21
C LEU A 206 -14.85 -10.72 -8.68
N LYS A 207 -15.96 -10.64 -9.41
CA LYS A 207 -15.97 -10.25 -10.83
C LYS A 207 -15.30 -8.88 -11.03
N ASP A 208 -15.73 -7.87 -10.28
CA ASP A 208 -15.17 -6.51 -10.35
C ASP A 208 -13.64 -6.51 -10.10
N ALA A 209 -13.19 -7.28 -9.10
CA ALA A 209 -11.76 -7.40 -8.78
C ALA A 209 -10.96 -8.04 -9.92
N LEU A 210 -11.46 -9.14 -10.50
CA LEU A 210 -10.77 -9.83 -11.61
C LEU A 210 -10.78 -8.99 -12.88
N GLU A 211 -11.89 -8.34 -13.23
CA GLU A 211 -11.97 -7.41 -14.36
C GLU A 211 -10.96 -6.26 -14.21
N PHE A 212 -10.84 -5.71 -13.00
CA PHE A 212 -9.88 -4.67 -12.70
C PHE A 212 -8.43 -5.12 -12.93
N VAL A 213 -8.06 -6.30 -12.42
CA VAL A 213 -6.74 -6.90 -12.57
C VAL A 213 -6.40 -7.17 -14.03
N ILE A 214 -7.32 -7.81 -14.76
CA ILE A 214 -7.14 -8.16 -16.17
C ILE A 214 -6.94 -6.90 -17.01
N ARG A 215 -7.83 -5.91 -16.85
CA ARG A 215 -7.76 -4.64 -17.59
C ARG A 215 -6.41 -3.94 -17.38
N LEU A 216 -5.90 -3.88 -16.15
CA LEU A 216 -4.62 -3.23 -15.87
C LEU A 216 -3.42 -4.00 -16.45
N ASN A 217 -3.41 -5.32 -16.34
CA ASN A 217 -2.37 -6.16 -16.94
C ASN A 217 -2.36 -6.06 -18.47
N GLU A 218 -3.53 -6.07 -19.11
CA GLU A 218 -3.66 -5.93 -20.57
C GLU A 218 -3.25 -4.54 -21.06
N LYS A 219 -3.56 -3.50 -20.29
CA LYS A 219 -3.11 -2.15 -20.59
C LYS A 219 -1.59 -2.06 -20.56
N GLY A 220 -0.94 -2.72 -19.59
CA GLY A 220 0.50 -2.86 -19.44
C GLY A 220 1.27 -1.57 -19.11
N ILE A 221 0.82 -0.41 -19.60
CA ILE A 221 1.44 0.90 -19.36
C ILE A 221 0.35 1.95 -19.21
N TYR A 222 0.48 2.85 -18.23
CA TYR A 222 -0.42 3.99 -18.09
C TYR A 222 0.28 5.22 -17.54
N ASN A 223 -0.30 6.39 -17.81
CA ASN A 223 0.12 7.64 -17.21
C ASN A 223 -0.83 8.04 -16.08
N ARG A 224 -0.29 8.48 -14.95
CA ARG A 224 -1.03 9.09 -13.84
C ARG A 224 -0.23 10.28 -13.34
N GLU A 225 -0.85 11.46 -13.33
CA GLU A 225 -0.25 12.71 -12.84
C GLU A 225 1.11 13.05 -13.50
N GLY A 226 1.20 12.80 -14.81
CA GLY A 226 2.43 13.04 -15.60
C GLY A 226 3.55 12.03 -15.35
N GLN A 227 3.31 10.97 -14.58
CA GLN A 227 4.24 9.86 -14.36
C GLN A 227 3.81 8.62 -15.13
N LEU A 228 4.78 7.96 -15.74
CA LEU A 228 4.60 6.71 -16.46
C LEU A 228 4.71 5.52 -15.50
N TYR A 229 3.77 4.59 -15.61
CA TYR A 229 3.70 3.36 -14.83
C TYR A 229 3.65 2.14 -15.73
N PHE A 230 4.33 1.09 -15.32
CA PHE A 230 4.38 -0.22 -15.96
C PHE A 230 3.61 -1.22 -15.11
N VAL A 231 2.89 -2.15 -15.75
CA VAL A 231 2.04 -3.15 -15.08
C VAL A 231 2.32 -4.54 -15.63
N GLY A 232 2.32 -5.53 -14.75
CA GLY A 232 2.36 -6.94 -15.12
C GLY A 232 3.61 -7.27 -15.93
N GLN A 233 3.46 -7.88 -17.10
CA GLN A 233 4.57 -8.24 -17.98
C GLN A 233 5.49 -7.03 -18.29
N LYS A 234 4.92 -5.84 -18.50
CA LYS A 234 5.71 -4.64 -18.82
C LYS A 234 6.56 -4.15 -17.66
N ALA A 235 6.12 -4.40 -16.42
CA ALA A 235 6.92 -4.11 -15.23
C ALA A 235 8.16 -5.02 -15.15
N TYR A 236 8.00 -6.32 -15.42
CA TYR A 236 9.14 -7.26 -15.48
C TYR A 236 10.12 -6.91 -16.61
N GLU A 237 9.62 -6.57 -17.80
CA GLU A 237 10.47 -6.11 -18.91
C GLU A 237 11.30 -4.88 -18.50
N ARG A 238 10.70 -3.92 -17.78
CA ARG A 238 11.41 -2.74 -17.26
C ARG A 238 12.52 -3.11 -16.28
N TRP A 239 12.27 -4.04 -15.35
CA TRP A 239 13.31 -4.55 -14.46
C TRP A 239 14.44 -5.24 -15.22
N LEU A 240 14.13 -6.12 -16.17
CA LEU A 240 15.15 -6.82 -16.96
C LEU A 240 16.04 -5.85 -17.72
N THR A 241 15.46 -4.82 -18.34
CA THR A 241 16.23 -3.74 -18.99
C THR A 241 17.11 -3.01 -17.98
N ALA A 242 16.59 -2.69 -16.79
CA ALA A 242 17.35 -1.97 -15.76
C ALA A 242 18.48 -2.81 -15.15
N ILE A 243 18.33 -4.13 -15.06
CA ILE A 243 19.41 -5.03 -14.61
C ILE A 243 20.52 -5.06 -15.65
N ASP A 244 20.18 -5.21 -16.94
CA ASP A 244 21.15 -5.24 -18.05
C ASP A 244 21.92 -3.91 -18.17
N SER A 245 21.24 -2.77 -18.01
CA SER A 245 21.86 -1.45 -18.07
C SER A 245 22.50 -0.97 -16.77
N ASN A 246 22.48 -1.77 -15.69
CA ASN A 246 22.93 -1.39 -14.35
C ASN A 246 22.22 -0.16 -13.75
N GLU A 247 20.97 0.08 -14.14
CA GLU A 247 20.11 1.15 -13.59
C GLU A 247 19.33 0.70 -12.36
N LEU A 248 19.19 -0.61 -12.13
CA LEU A 248 18.39 -1.11 -11.01
C LEU A 248 19.09 -0.86 -9.67
N ASN A 249 18.45 -0.07 -8.82
CA ASN A 249 18.91 0.21 -7.47
C ASN A 249 18.49 -0.92 -6.51
N ARG A 250 19.46 -1.60 -5.89
CA ARG A 250 19.17 -2.75 -5.01
C ARG A 250 18.24 -2.41 -3.85
N TYR A 251 18.39 -1.24 -3.22
CA TYR A 251 17.59 -0.83 -2.07
C TYR A 251 16.11 -0.69 -2.41
N TYR A 252 15.78 -0.04 -3.52
CA TYR A 252 14.38 0.03 -3.94
C TYR A 252 13.87 -1.32 -4.42
N PHE A 253 14.71 -2.10 -5.12
CA PHE A 253 14.35 -3.41 -5.61
C PHE A 253 13.98 -4.39 -4.49
N SER A 254 14.73 -4.41 -3.37
CA SER A 254 14.40 -5.25 -2.22
C SER A 254 13.03 -4.90 -1.63
N LEU A 255 12.73 -3.61 -1.48
CA LEU A 255 11.44 -3.14 -1.00
C LEU A 255 10.28 -3.52 -1.94
N PHE A 256 10.46 -3.47 -3.26
CA PHE A 256 9.46 -3.99 -4.20
C PHE A 256 9.26 -5.50 -4.04
N VAL A 257 10.36 -6.25 -3.92
CA VAL A 257 10.34 -7.71 -3.81
C VAL A 257 9.62 -8.16 -2.54
N GLU A 258 9.82 -7.46 -1.42
CA GLU A 258 9.14 -7.72 -0.14
C GLU A 258 7.61 -7.60 -0.28
N ILE A 259 7.13 -6.45 -0.79
CA ILE A 259 5.70 -6.19 -1.00
C ILE A 259 5.07 -7.20 -1.98
N LEU A 260 5.77 -7.51 -3.07
CA LEU A 260 5.28 -8.49 -4.05
C LEU A 260 5.27 -9.90 -3.44
N ASN A 261 6.29 -10.27 -2.68
CA ASN A 261 6.33 -11.56 -2.00
C ASN A 261 5.12 -11.74 -1.07
N GLU A 262 4.81 -10.77 -0.21
CA GLU A 262 3.64 -10.81 0.68
C GLU A 262 2.35 -10.93 -0.13
N GLY A 263 2.18 -10.07 -1.15
CA GLY A 263 1.02 -10.11 -2.04
C GLY A 263 0.81 -11.48 -2.69
N ARG A 264 1.87 -12.12 -3.20
CA ARG A 264 1.78 -13.44 -3.85
C ARG A 264 1.54 -14.59 -2.88
N GLN A 265 2.01 -14.50 -1.64
CA GLN A 265 1.62 -15.45 -0.59
C GLN A 265 0.12 -15.38 -0.30
N HIS A 266 -0.44 -14.17 -0.25
CA HIS A 266 -1.87 -13.97 -0.04
C HIS A 266 -2.73 -14.42 -1.22
N VAL A 267 -2.22 -14.44 -2.46
CA VAL A 267 -2.97 -15.03 -3.59
C VAL A 267 -3.30 -16.51 -3.35
N VAL A 268 -2.35 -17.29 -2.83
CA VAL A 268 -2.55 -18.73 -2.58
C VAL A 268 -3.68 -18.95 -1.56
N GLN A 269 -3.68 -18.17 -0.49
CA GLN A 269 -4.71 -18.21 0.54
C GLN A 269 -6.06 -17.76 -0.02
N PHE A 270 -6.09 -16.66 -0.78
CA PHE A 270 -7.29 -16.13 -1.40
C PHE A 270 -7.94 -17.11 -2.37
N LEU A 271 -7.16 -17.76 -3.24
CA LEU A 271 -7.67 -18.78 -4.16
C LEU A 271 -8.22 -19.99 -3.39
N SER A 272 -7.64 -20.34 -2.24
CA SER A 272 -8.17 -21.39 -1.37
C SER A 272 -9.53 -20.99 -0.78
N GLU A 273 -9.66 -19.74 -0.30
CA GLU A 273 -10.95 -19.19 0.16
C GLU A 273 -12.00 -19.15 -0.96
N ILE A 274 -11.62 -18.77 -2.18
CA ILE A 274 -12.50 -18.81 -3.37
C ILE A 274 -12.98 -20.24 -3.62
N LYS A 275 -12.08 -21.23 -3.58
CA LYS A 275 -12.42 -22.63 -3.84
C LYS A 275 -13.50 -23.15 -2.89
N GLU A 276 -13.45 -22.73 -1.63
CA GLU A 276 -14.43 -23.10 -0.62
C GLU A 276 -15.77 -22.37 -0.81
N LYS A 277 -15.72 -21.08 -1.13
CA LYS A 277 -16.91 -20.22 -1.24
C LYS A 277 -17.68 -20.37 -2.56
N PHE A 278 -16.98 -20.48 -3.70
CA PHE A 278 -17.58 -20.44 -5.02
C PHE A 278 -17.55 -21.81 -5.70
N THR A 279 -18.38 -22.73 -5.21
CA THR A 279 -18.41 -24.14 -5.65
C THR A 279 -18.85 -24.35 -7.11
N PHE A 280 -19.35 -23.30 -7.77
CA PHE A 280 -19.71 -23.32 -9.19
C PHE A 280 -18.53 -23.07 -10.13
N ILE A 281 -17.42 -22.51 -9.62
CA ILE A 281 -16.18 -22.35 -10.40
C ILE A 281 -15.51 -23.71 -10.47
N ASN A 282 -14.94 -24.06 -11.64
CA ASN A 282 -14.26 -25.33 -11.82
C ASN A 282 -13.09 -25.47 -10.81
N PRO A 283 -13.13 -26.42 -9.87
CA PRO A 283 -12.11 -26.52 -8.81
C PRO A 283 -10.71 -26.84 -9.35
N LYS A 284 -10.61 -27.52 -10.52
CA LYS A 284 -9.32 -27.80 -11.15
C LYS A 284 -8.60 -26.53 -11.61
N LEU A 285 -9.37 -25.53 -12.05
CA LEU A 285 -8.83 -24.25 -12.49
C LEU A 285 -8.28 -23.46 -11.31
N ILE A 286 -8.98 -23.49 -10.18
CA ILE A 286 -8.50 -22.86 -8.94
C ILE A 286 -7.24 -23.59 -8.44
N ASP A 287 -7.20 -24.92 -8.49
CA ASP A 287 -6.02 -25.72 -8.13
C ASP A 287 -4.80 -25.43 -9.01
N GLU A 288 -5.01 -25.19 -10.30
CA GLU A 288 -3.97 -24.74 -11.22
C GLU A 288 -3.44 -23.36 -10.82
N GLY A 289 -4.34 -22.41 -10.54
CA GLY A 289 -3.97 -21.09 -10.03
C GLY A 289 -3.18 -21.15 -8.73
N ILE A 290 -3.61 -21.98 -7.77
CA ILE A 290 -2.90 -22.21 -6.50
C ILE A 290 -1.49 -22.75 -6.76
N THR A 291 -1.34 -23.70 -7.69
CA THR A 291 -0.04 -24.29 -8.02
C THR A 291 0.90 -23.24 -8.64
N LEU A 292 0.41 -22.46 -9.61
CA LEU A 292 1.19 -21.38 -10.24
C LEU A 292 1.61 -20.32 -9.22
N TYR A 293 0.71 -19.86 -8.36
CA TYR A 293 1.03 -18.84 -7.36
C TYR A 293 1.94 -19.34 -6.23
N ASN A 294 1.88 -20.64 -5.89
CA ASN A 294 2.89 -21.25 -5.02
C ASN A 294 4.29 -21.20 -5.65
N GLU A 295 4.42 -21.55 -6.94
CA GLU A 295 5.70 -21.44 -7.64
C GLU A 295 6.18 -19.98 -7.68
N ILE A 296 5.33 -19.03 -8.06
CA ILE A 296 5.64 -17.60 -8.07
C ILE A 296 6.13 -17.14 -6.69
N SER A 297 5.41 -17.49 -5.62
CA SER A 297 5.78 -17.12 -4.25
C SER A 297 7.13 -17.68 -3.85
N LEU A 298 7.43 -18.95 -4.15
CA LEU A 298 8.75 -19.54 -3.87
C LEU A 298 9.90 -18.80 -4.57
N ARG A 299 9.65 -18.26 -5.77
CA ARG A 299 10.65 -17.47 -6.50
C ARG A 299 10.82 -16.07 -5.92
N PHE A 300 9.75 -15.44 -5.47
CA PHE A 300 9.85 -14.18 -4.73
C PHE A 300 10.55 -14.36 -3.38
N ILE A 301 10.30 -15.45 -2.64
CA ILE A 301 11.06 -15.79 -1.43
C ILE A 301 12.56 -15.91 -1.75
N THR A 302 12.90 -16.54 -2.87
CA THR A 302 14.30 -16.67 -3.33
C THR A 302 14.91 -15.29 -3.63
N LEU A 303 14.20 -14.42 -4.37
CA LEU A 303 14.65 -13.05 -4.62
C LEU A 303 14.79 -12.24 -3.33
N ASN A 304 13.85 -12.37 -2.39
CA ASN A 304 13.87 -11.66 -1.12
C ASN A 304 15.08 -12.07 -0.26
N ASN A 305 15.41 -13.37 -0.27
CA ASN A 305 16.62 -13.86 0.41
C ASN A 305 17.92 -13.43 -0.28
N MET A 306 17.91 -13.24 -1.60
CA MET A 306 19.07 -12.74 -2.36
C MET A 306 19.28 -11.23 -2.15
N TYR A 307 18.19 -10.49 -2.00
CA TYR A 307 18.20 -9.04 -1.85
C TYR A 307 17.35 -8.64 -0.65
N PRO A 308 17.75 -8.99 0.59
CA PRO A 308 17.03 -8.54 1.77
C PRO A 308 17.08 -7.02 1.84
N TYR A 309 16.04 -6.42 2.42
CA TYR A 309 16.10 -5.05 2.89
C TYR A 309 17.18 -4.91 3.95
N GLU A 310 18.01 -3.87 3.83
CA GLU A 310 19.14 -3.61 4.72
C GLU A 310 19.22 -2.12 5.06
N GLU A 311 19.49 -1.83 6.33
CA GLU A 311 19.82 -0.51 6.84
C GLU A 311 21.22 -0.57 7.50
N PRO A 312 22.22 0.20 7.02
CA PRO A 312 22.12 1.25 6.00
C PRO A 312 21.89 0.74 4.58
N PRO A 313 21.36 1.57 3.65
CA PRO A 313 21.01 1.15 2.29
C PRO A 313 22.17 0.59 1.48
N VAL A 314 21.97 -0.55 0.83
CA VAL A 314 22.90 -1.13 -0.14
C VAL A 314 22.38 -0.95 -1.56
N PHE A 315 23.19 -0.38 -2.45
CA PHE A 315 22.76 0.03 -3.79
C PHE A 315 23.16 -0.95 -4.91
N GLU A 316 24.24 -1.71 -4.72
CA GLU A 316 24.77 -2.60 -5.76
C GLU A 316 24.00 -3.92 -5.83
N LEU A 317 23.63 -4.33 -7.04
CA LEU A 317 23.00 -5.63 -7.30
C LEU A 317 24.06 -6.72 -7.50
N ILE A 318 24.10 -7.70 -6.58
CA ILE A 318 24.92 -8.92 -6.68
C ILE A 318 24.20 -10.02 -7.49
N GLU A 319 24.91 -11.08 -7.94
CA GLU A 319 24.30 -12.25 -8.62
C GLU A 319 23.37 -11.93 -9.80
N LYS A 320 23.73 -10.93 -10.64
CA LYS A 320 22.86 -10.39 -11.71
C LYS A 320 22.28 -11.45 -12.65
N GLU A 321 23.10 -12.41 -13.10
CA GLU A 321 22.64 -13.49 -14.00
C GLU A 321 21.51 -14.31 -13.38
N ARG A 322 21.63 -14.63 -12.08
CA ARG A 322 20.61 -15.36 -11.34
C ARG A 322 19.36 -14.51 -11.12
N CYS A 323 19.52 -13.21 -10.88
CA CYS A 323 18.40 -12.26 -10.81
C CYS A 323 17.62 -12.24 -12.13
N VAL A 324 18.31 -12.07 -13.26
CA VAL A 324 17.71 -12.08 -14.60
C VAL A 324 16.94 -13.38 -14.85
N PHE A 325 17.52 -14.52 -14.49
CA PHE A 325 16.87 -15.82 -14.59
C PHE A 325 15.56 -15.87 -13.79
N LEU A 326 15.60 -15.50 -12.51
CA LEU A 326 14.43 -15.52 -11.62
C LEU A 326 13.32 -14.54 -12.08
N VAL A 327 13.69 -13.31 -12.47
CA VAL A 327 12.76 -12.29 -12.96
C VAL A 327 12.10 -12.75 -14.27
N THR A 328 12.85 -13.39 -15.16
CA THR A 328 12.32 -13.94 -16.41
C THR A 328 11.32 -15.08 -16.16
N GLU A 329 11.62 -15.98 -15.22
CA GLU A 329 10.71 -17.06 -14.86
C GLU A 329 9.45 -16.55 -14.16
N LEU A 330 9.57 -15.57 -13.26
CA LEU A 330 8.43 -14.89 -12.65
C LEU A 330 7.51 -14.29 -13.71
N MET A 331 8.07 -13.56 -14.68
CA MET A 331 7.30 -12.99 -15.79
C MET A 331 6.52 -14.05 -16.58
N SER A 332 7.14 -15.21 -16.84
CA SER A 332 6.52 -16.33 -17.54
C SER A 332 5.39 -16.98 -16.73
N LEU A 333 5.62 -17.19 -15.43
CA LEU A 333 4.62 -17.77 -14.52
C LEU A 333 3.42 -16.86 -14.33
N GLU A 334 3.63 -15.57 -14.10
CA GLU A 334 2.57 -14.56 -13.95
C GLU A 334 1.72 -14.45 -15.22
N LYS A 335 2.34 -14.55 -16.40
CA LYS A 335 1.60 -14.60 -17.66
C LYS A 335 0.67 -15.80 -17.74
N LYS A 336 1.09 -16.99 -17.28
CA LYS A 336 0.23 -18.18 -17.21
C LYS A 336 -0.86 -18.01 -16.16
N ALA A 337 -0.52 -17.48 -14.99
CA ALA A 337 -1.48 -17.22 -13.92
C ALA A 337 -2.58 -16.26 -14.38
N LEU A 338 -2.26 -15.21 -15.15
CA LEU A 338 -3.24 -14.30 -15.71
C LEU A 338 -4.23 -14.99 -16.67
N ILE A 339 -3.82 -16.04 -17.39
CA ILE A 339 -4.73 -16.84 -18.22
C ILE A 339 -5.73 -17.57 -17.32
N VAL A 340 -5.27 -18.21 -16.25
CA VAL A 340 -6.14 -18.86 -15.25
C VAL A 340 -7.13 -17.86 -14.65
N ILE A 341 -6.68 -16.65 -14.29
CA ILE A 341 -7.56 -15.60 -13.76
C ILE A 341 -8.66 -15.19 -14.76
N LYS A 342 -8.33 -15.10 -16.05
CA LYS A 342 -9.33 -14.84 -17.11
C LYS A 342 -10.34 -15.96 -17.23
N GLU A 343 -9.89 -17.21 -17.19
CA GLU A 343 -10.80 -18.35 -17.24
C GLU A 343 -11.70 -18.39 -15.99
N ILE A 344 -11.20 -18.01 -14.80
CA ILE A 344 -12.03 -17.90 -13.59
C ILE A 344 -13.12 -16.83 -13.79
N LEU A 345 -12.76 -15.68 -14.37
CA LEU A 345 -13.72 -14.61 -14.68
C LEU A 345 -14.84 -15.08 -15.62
N ASP A 346 -14.55 -15.97 -16.56
CA ASP A 346 -15.57 -16.50 -17.49
C ASP A 346 -16.66 -17.33 -16.77
N TYR A 347 -16.37 -17.93 -15.60
CA TYR A 347 -17.39 -18.58 -14.76
C TYR A 347 -18.27 -17.60 -13.96
N LEU A 348 -17.92 -16.30 -13.96
CA LEU A 348 -18.65 -15.24 -13.25
C LEU A 348 -19.56 -14.42 -14.17
N GLN A 349 -19.58 -14.74 -15.48
CA GLN A 349 -20.46 -14.13 -16.50
C GLN A 349 -21.78 -14.88 -16.58
#